data_AF-A0A399R106-F1
#
_entry.id   AF-A0A399R106-F1
#
_cell.length_a   1.000
_cell.length_b   1.000
_cell.length_c   1.000
_cell.angle_alpha   90.00
_cell.angle_beta   90.00
_cell.angle_gamma   90.00
#
_symmetry.space_group_name_H-M   'P 1'
#
loop_
_entity.id
_entity.type
_entity.pdbx_description
1 polymer ?
#
loop_
_entity_poly.entity_id
_entity_poly.type
_entity_poly.pdbx_seq_one_letter_code
_entity_poly.pdbx_strand_id
1 'polypeptide(L)'
;MGELMSKFMTLEDHFARLHPVRPEHDAARLLWQDRLAPELTTMEEERKAVIKRATMHTVATAAFIVALVFAAIIAFGFEAIFPFGIFAGIVGIFIACAAVWMPVFSMKSQTKQLVVGAACEPFGFTYSTLHQDLSGVSSLRSLGSWVNANKSAVFSKGNEPPTPAFERLKTVGLMPSYDSRKFEDLIEGVRADAAFTMVECKLTEQQGSGKNRRTVTKFQGLLLNIEYPERFLGRTLLARDGWWSWGRKNGMQQVQLVSKELEDAFTVYSTDQVEARTLLTPDRMERLIALERHFKGSKLRGVFEEGHLTIALEADNQFEAGSIFKPLIDPARYVETLTEIGLICDLIDGFLTRDWYKDKI
;
A
#
# COMPACT_ATOMS: atom_id res chain seq x y z
N MET A 1 -5.58 19.45 19.96
CA MET A 1 -5.12 18.87 21.25
C MET A 1 -4.60 17.44 21.11
N GLY A 2 -5.18 16.60 20.23
CA GLY A 2 -4.71 15.22 19.99
C GLY A 2 -3.33 15.09 19.31
N GLU A 3 -3.00 15.93 18.32
CA GLU A 3 -1.68 15.89 17.64
C GLU A 3 -0.50 16.27 18.55
N LEU A 4 -0.73 17.11 19.56
CA LEU A 4 0.31 17.54 20.51
C LEU A 4 0.59 16.49 21.59
N MET A 5 -0.39 15.63 21.92
CA MET A 5 -0.21 14.50 22.84
C MET A 5 0.45 13.28 22.18
N SER A 6 0.27 13.11 20.86
CA SER A 6 0.93 12.03 20.10
C SER A 6 2.45 12.17 20.06
N LYS A 7 2.98 13.41 20.12
CA LYS A 7 4.41 13.70 19.92
C LYS A 7 5.34 13.28 21.08
N PHE A 8 4.78 12.83 22.21
CA PHE A 8 5.53 12.41 23.40
C PHE A 8 5.18 11.01 23.88
N MET A 9 4.41 10.24 23.12
CA MET A 9 4.08 8.88 23.49
C MET A 9 5.27 7.95 23.29
N THR A 10 5.57 7.18 24.32
CA THR A 10 6.53 6.10 24.26
C THR A 10 5.91 4.88 23.57
N LEU A 11 6.75 3.90 23.18
CA LEU A 11 6.28 2.60 22.70
C LEU A 11 5.26 1.98 23.68
N GLU A 12 5.52 2.09 24.98
CA GLU A 12 4.65 1.56 26.03
C GLU A 12 3.28 2.21 26.03
N ASP A 13 3.23 3.54 25.87
CA ASP A 13 1.97 4.26 25.79
C ASP A 13 1.15 3.85 24.57
N HIS A 14 1.81 3.50 23.46
CA HIS A 14 1.15 3.02 22.26
C HIS A 14 0.60 1.59 22.45
N PHE A 15 1.41 0.67 22.98
CA PHE A 15 0.98 -0.71 23.25
C PHE A 15 -0.11 -0.78 24.31
N ALA A 16 -0.07 0.07 25.34
CA ALA A 16 -1.12 0.15 26.36
C ALA A 16 -2.49 0.57 25.79
N ARG A 17 -2.50 1.22 24.61
CA ARG A 17 -3.73 1.63 23.92
C ARG A 17 -4.19 0.64 22.86
N LEU A 18 -3.39 -0.36 22.51
CA LEU A 18 -3.78 -1.38 21.53
C LEU A 18 -4.93 -2.22 22.07
N HIS A 19 -6.08 -2.12 21.39
CA HIS A 19 -7.26 -2.91 21.68
C HIS A 19 -7.81 -3.50 20.37
N PRO A 20 -8.16 -4.80 20.35
CA PRO A 20 -7.99 -5.77 21.43
C PRO A 20 -6.52 -6.15 21.67
N VAL A 21 -6.15 -6.46 22.91
CA VAL A 21 -4.83 -7.07 23.22
C VAL A 21 -4.74 -8.44 22.57
N ARG A 22 -3.64 -8.70 21.84
CA ARG A 22 -3.39 -9.96 21.14
C ARG A 22 -2.14 -10.68 21.67
N PRO A 23 -2.05 -12.02 21.54
CA PRO A 23 -0.85 -12.77 21.89
C PRO A 23 0.42 -12.28 21.15
N GLU A 24 0.28 -11.82 19.91
CA GLU A 24 1.39 -11.39 19.07
C GLU A 24 2.03 -10.07 19.57
N HIS A 25 1.32 -9.27 20.39
CA HIS A 25 1.81 -7.97 20.84
C HIS A 25 3.05 -8.07 21.74
N ASP A 26 3.16 -9.10 22.59
CA ASP A 26 4.33 -9.24 23.46
C ASP A 26 5.61 -9.53 22.67
N ALA A 27 5.52 -10.43 21.69
CA ALA A 27 6.61 -10.69 20.75
C ALA A 27 6.95 -9.45 19.91
N ALA A 28 5.93 -8.72 19.45
CA ALA A 28 6.11 -7.48 18.69
C ALA A 28 6.83 -6.39 19.50
N ARG A 29 6.55 -6.28 20.80
CA ARG A 29 7.20 -5.34 21.71
C ARG A 29 8.67 -5.67 21.91
N LEU A 30 9.00 -6.95 22.15
CA LEU A 30 10.38 -7.41 22.28
C LEU A 30 11.16 -7.18 20.98
N LEU A 31 10.57 -7.51 19.83
CA LEU A 31 11.18 -7.29 18.52
C LEU A 31 11.50 -5.81 18.26
N TRP A 32 10.62 -4.90 18.69
CA TRP A 32 10.89 -3.47 18.63
C TRP A 32 12.13 -3.09 19.43
N GLN A 33 12.20 -3.53 20.68
CA GLN A 33 13.27 -3.17 21.61
C GLN A 33 14.62 -3.78 21.20
N ASP A 34 14.62 -5.05 20.80
CA ASP A 34 15.85 -5.83 20.59
C ASP A 34 16.45 -5.63 19.20
N ARG A 35 15.64 -5.37 18.18
CA ARG A 35 16.09 -5.35 16.78
C ARG A 35 15.69 -4.07 16.04
N LEU A 36 14.40 -3.77 15.96
CA LEU A 36 13.91 -2.74 15.04
C LEU A 36 14.35 -1.33 15.46
N ALA A 37 14.25 -0.96 16.74
CA ALA A 37 14.67 0.36 17.19
C ALA A 37 16.19 0.61 17.04
N PRO A 38 17.08 -0.34 17.41
CA PRO A 38 18.49 -0.23 17.11
C PRO A 38 18.78 -0.06 15.60
N GLU A 39 18.20 -0.89 14.74
CA GLU A 39 18.44 -0.81 13.28
C GLU A 39 17.93 0.49 12.67
N LEU A 40 16.73 0.94 13.06
CA LEU A 40 16.20 2.25 12.64
C LEU A 40 17.07 3.41 13.12
N THR A 41 17.76 3.26 14.26
CA THR A 41 18.70 4.27 14.75
C THR A 41 19.91 4.38 13.84
N THR A 42 20.51 3.25 13.47
CA THR A 42 21.62 3.21 12.50
C THR A 42 21.19 3.79 11.15
N MET A 43 20.02 3.39 10.64
CA MET A 43 19.49 3.92 9.38
C MET A 43 19.20 5.43 9.44
N GLU A 44 18.76 5.95 10.58
CA GLU A 44 18.50 7.38 10.77
C GLU A 44 19.79 8.22 10.70
N GLU A 45 20.90 7.69 11.24
CA GLU A 45 22.22 8.30 11.12
C GLU A 45 22.69 8.34 9.66
N GLU A 46 22.56 7.22 8.95
CA GLU A 46 22.86 7.13 7.52
C GLU A 46 22.00 8.10 6.70
N ARG A 47 20.69 8.15 6.96
CA ARG A 47 19.74 9.06 6.30
C ARG A 47 20.19 10.52 6.46
N LYS A 48 20.53 10.93 7.69
CA LYS A 48 21.03 12.30 7.95
C LYS A 48 22.32 12.58 7.19
N ALA A 49 23.26 11.65 7.16
CA ALA A 49 24.52 11.80 6.45
C ALA A 49 24.32 11.91 4.92
N VAL A 50 23.47 11.06 4.35
CA VAL A 50 23.16 11.05 2.91
C VAL A 50 22.41 12.31 2.51
N ILE A 51 21.39 12.75 3.27
CA ILE A 51 20.68 14.00 3.00
C ILE A 51 21.64 15.18 3.06
N LYS A 52 22.47 15.28 4.11
CA LYS A 52 23.46 16.36 4.22
C LYS A 52 24.39 16.41 3.02
N ARG A 53 24.90 15.25 2.58
CA ARG A 53 25.76 15.13 1.39
C ARG A 53 25.01 15.57 0.13
N ALA A 54 23.78 15.10 -0.07
CA ALA A 54 22.96 15.43 -1.22
C ALA A 54 22.62 16.93 -1.28
N THR A 55 22.21 17.51 -0.16
CA THR A 55 21.94 18.95 -0.06
C THR A 55 23.19 19.77 -0.36
N MET A 56 24.34 19.43 0.23
CA MET A 56 25.59 20.15 -0.02
C MET A 56 26.01 20.09 -1.50
N HIS A 57 25.89 18.92 -2.13
CA HIS A 57 26.17 18.78 -3.56
C HIS A 57 25.19 19.60 -4.41
N THR A 58 23.88 19.54 -4.11
CA THR A 58 22.86 20.32 -4.83
C THR A 58 23.12 21.81 -4.72
N VAL A 59 23.47 22.32 -3.53
CA VAL A 59 23.81 23.74 -3.33
C VAL A 59 25.04 24.14 -4.15
N ALA A 60 26.10 23.34 -4.12
CA ALA A 60 27.32 23.62 -4.90
C ALA A 60 27.05 23.60 -6.41
N THR A 61 26.33 22.60 -6.92
CA THR A 61 25.94 22.50 -8.33
C THR A 61 25.03 23.65 -8.76
N ALA A 62 24.05 24.02 -7.92
CA ALA A 62 23.17 25.15 -8.19
C ALA A 62 23.93 26.46 -8.25
N ALA A 63 24.83 26.72 -7.29
CA ALA A 63 25.67 27.92 -7.27
C ALA A 63 26.54 28.01 -8.54
N PHE A 64 27.14 26.90 -8.96
CA PHE A 64 27.95 26.84 -10.18
C PHE A 64 27.12 27.12 -11.43
N ILE A 65 25.96 26.48 -11.59
CA ILE A 65 25.10 26.67 -12.76
C ILE A 65 24.51 28.09 -12.80
N VAL A 66 24.11 28.64 -11.65
CA VAL A 66 23.65 30.03 -11.56
C VAL A 66 24.75 31.00 -11.95
N ALA A 67 25.99 30.79 -11.50
CA ALA A 67 27.14 31.60 -11.90
C ALA A 67 27.41 31.52 -13.41
N LEU A 68 27.28 30.34 -14.02
CA LEU A 68 27.40 30.17 -15.48
C LEU A 68 26.31 30.91 -16.26
N VAL A 69 25.04 30.80 -15.82
CA VAL A 69 23.92 31.53 -16.44
C VAL A 69 24.14 33.04 -16.31
N PHE A 70 24.59 33.50 -15.14
CA PHE A 70 24.87 34.91 -14.91
C PHE A 70 26.02 35.43 -15.78
N ALA A 71 27.11 34.67 -15.91
CA ALA A 71 28.21 35.00 -16.80
C ALA A 71 27.75 35.07 -18.27
N ALA A 72 26.88 34.17 -18.70
CA ALA A 72 26.30 34.20 -20.04
C ALA A 72 25.42 35.44 -20.26
N ILE A 73 24.63 35.87 -19.26
CA ILE A 73 23.84 37.10 -19.33
C ILE A 73 24.74 38.33 -19.51
N ILE A 74 25.87 38.41 -18.80
CA ILE A 74 26.83 39.50 -18.94
C ILE A 74 27.46 39.50 -20.35
N ALA A 75 27.81 38.33 -20.88
CA ALA A 75 28.51 38.20 -22.16
C ALA A 75 27.60 38.43 -23.38
N PHE A 76 26.36 37.96 -23.34
CA PHE A 76 25.46 37.92 -24.50
C PHE A 76 24.22 38.83 -24.36
N GLY A 77 24.01 39.44 -23.19
CA GLY A 77 22.85 40.26 -22.88
C GLY A 77 21.66 39.44 -22.36
N PHE A 78 20.82 40.07 -21.53
CA PHE A 78 19.69 39.41 -20.87
C PHE A 78 18.64 38.89 -21.88
N GLU A 79 18.27 39.71 -22.87
CA GLU A 79 17.27 39.38 -23.89
C GLU A 79 17.64 38.14 -24.71
N ALA A 80 18.94 37.85 -24.87
CA ALA A 80 19.39 36.66 -25.61
C ALA A 80 19.29 35.37 -24.78
N ILE A 81 19.35 35.46 -23.45
CA ILE A 81 19.35 34.31 -22.54
C ILE A 81 17.95 34.01 -21.99
N PHE A 82 17.12 35.02 -21.81
CA PHE A 82 15.76 34.85 -21.28
C PHE A 82 14.78 34.34 -22.35
N PRO A 83 13.88 33.37 -22.05
CA PRO A 83 13.79 32.57 -20.82
C PRO A 83 14.59 31.25 -20.89
N PHE A 84 15.02 30.84 -22.09
CA PHE A 84 15.47 29.47 -22.34
C PHE A 84 16.77 29.10 -21.63
N GLY A 85 17.73 30.01 -21.49
CA GLY A 85 18.99 29.75 -20.79
C GLY A 85 18.81 29.58 -19.28
N ILE A 86 17.90 30.34 -18.67
CA ILE A 86 17.53 30.17 -17.26
C ILE A 86 16.82 28.83 -17.06
N PHE A 87 15.87 28.49 -17.94
CA PHE A 87 15.17 27.21 -17.90
C PHE A 87 16.15 26.04 -18.06
N ALA A 88 17.07 26.11 -19.01
CA ALA A 88 18.10 25.11 -19.22
C ALA A 88 19.00 24.95 -17.99
N GLY A 89 19.34 26.04 -17.30
CA GLY A 89 20.06 26.01 -16.03
C GLY A 89 19.30 25.23 -14.94
N ILE A 90 18.01 25.52 -14.76
CA ILE A 90 17.16 24.81 -13.79
C ILE A 90 17.08 23.31 -14.10
N VAL A 91 16.84 22.95 -15.36
CA VAL A 91 16.80 21.55 -15.81
C VAL A 91 18.16 20.87 -15.61
N GLY A 92 19.27 21.57 -15.90
CA GLY A 92 20.62 21.08 -15.68
C GLY A 92 20.91 20.76 -14.21
N ILE A 93 20.46 21.61 -13.28
CA ILE A 93 20.57 21.36 -11.83
C ILE A 93 19.81 20.08 -11.46
N PHE A 94 18.57 19.94 -11.93
CA PHE A 94 17.73 18.77 -11.61
C PHE A 94 18.38 17.48 -12.11
N ILE A 95 18.84 17.44 -13.36
CA ILE A 95 19.50 16.26 -13.95
C ILE A 95 20.79 15.94 -13.20
N ALA A 96 21.63 16.93 -12.92
CA ALA A 96 22.91 16.73 -12.22
C ALA A 96 22.73 16.24 -10.78
N CYS A 97 21.64 16.64 -10.11
CA CYS A 97 21.36 16.26 -8.73
C CYS A 97 20.56 14.96 -8.59
N ALA A 98 19.82 14.54 -9.62
CA ALA A 98 18.92 13.39 -9.55
C ALA A 98 19.61 12.15 -8.97
N ALA A 99 20.80 11.81 -9.47
CA ALA A 99 21.55 10.64 -9.03
C ALA A 99 21.97 10.70 -7.54
N VAL A 100 22.28 11.88 -7.01
CA VAL A 100 22.72 12.04 -5.62
C VAL A 100 21.54 11.90 -4.65
N TRP A 101 20.33 12.19 -5.11
CA TRP A 101 19.11 12.04 -4.32
C TRP A 101 18.51 10.62 -4.38
N MET A 102 18.92 9.77 -5.33
CA MET A 102 18.41 8.39 -5.47
C MET A 102 18.53 7.56 -4.17
N PRO A 103 19.66 7.54 -3.44
CA PRO A 103 19.76 6.78 -2.20
C PRO A 103 18.73 7.22 -1.15
N VAL A 104 18.45 8.53 -1.05
CA VAL A 104 17.43 9.07 -0.13
C VAL A 104 16.05 8.49 -0.48
N PHE A 105 15.69 8.44 -1.76
CA PHE A 105 14.40 7.87 -2.16
C PHE A 105 14.32 6.35 -1.95
N SER A 106 15.44 5.63 -2.10
CA SER A 106 15.49 4.18 -1.84
C SER A 106 15.34 3.83 -0.36
N MET A 107 15.81 4.70 0.56
CA MET A 107 15.66 4.52 2.01
C MET A 107 14.20 4.45 2.45
N LYS A 108 13.27 5.07 1.71
CA LYS A 108 11.83 4.95 2.00
C LYS A 108 11.39 3.48 1.88
N SER A 109 11.76 2.82 0.79
CA SER A 109 11.43 1.40 0.55
C SER A 109 12.10 0.49 1.57
N GLN A 110 13.38 0.73 1.89
CA GLN A 110 14.12 -0.05 2.88
C GLN A 110 13.50 0.07 4.28
N THR A 111 13.13 1.28 4.69
CA THR A 111 12.44 1.52 5.97
C THR A 111 11.11 0.77 6.00
N LYS A 112 10.37 0.78 4.89
CA LYS A 112 9.11 0.05 4.75
C LYS A 112 9.32 -1.45 4.95
N GLN A 113 10.28 -2.05 4.22
CA GLN A 113 10.68 -3.45 4.36
C GLN A 113 11.02 -3.81 5.81
N LEU A 114 11.75 -2.93 6.50
CA LEU A 114 12.17 -3.19 7.86
C LEU A 114 11.01 -3.09 8.86
N VAL A 115 10.24 -1.99 8.83
CA VAL A 115 9.16 -1.75 9.80
C VAL A 115 8.00 -2.72 9.59
N VAL A 116 7.54 -2.88 8.35
CA VAL A 116 6.39 -3.75 8.05
C VAL A 116 6.80 -5.22 8.14
N GLY A 117 8.02 -5.56 7.70
CA GLY A 117 8.55 -6.92 7.86
C GLY A 117 8.66 -7.32 9.33
N ALA A 118 9.16 -6.45 10.19
CA ALA A 118 9.17 -6.68 11.63
C ALA A 118 7.75 -6.80 12.20
N ALA A 119 6.79 -6.00 11.73
CA ALA A 119 5.41 -6.08 12.21
C ALA A 119 4.71 -7.39 11.80
N CYS A 120 5.08 -7.98 10.66
CA CYS A 120 4.58 -9.26 10.18
C CYS A 120 5.16 -10.48 10.93
N GLU A 121 6.40 -10.40 11.41
CA GLU A 121 7.12 -11.52 12.03
C GLU A 121 6.39 -12.14 13.25
N PRO A 122 5.85 -11.37 14.21
CA PRO A 122 5.07 -11.90 15.33
C PRO A 122 3.83 -12.71 14.92
N PHE A 123 3.28 -12.44 13.74
CA PHE A 123 2.12 -13.16 13.19
C PHE A 123 2.52 -14.37 12.33
N GLY A 124 3.83 -14.58 12.09
CA GLY A 124 4.34 -15.62 11.20
C GLY A 124 4.13 -15.29 9.72
N PHE A 125 3.97 -14.01 9.37
CA PHE A 125 3.75 -13.58 7.99
C PHE A 125 5.04 -13.06 7.36
N THR A 126 5.11 -13.11 6.03
CA THR A 126 6.21 -12.56 5.24
C THR A 126 5.77 -11.28 4.55
N TYR A 127 6.66 -10.29 4.51
CA TYR A 127 6.43 -9.02 3.80
C TYR A 127 7.48 -8.82 2.70
N SER A 128 7.03 -8.37 1.53
CA SER A 128 7.89 -8.03 0.40
C SER A 128 7.48 -6.69 -0.23
N THR A 129 8.42 -5.74 -0.31
CA THR A 129 8.27 -4.55 -1.15
C THR A 129 8.50 -4.91 -2.63
N LEU A 130 7.46 -4.86 -3.45
CA LEU A 130 7.47 -5.06 -4.90
C LEU A 130 7.94 -3.82 -5.69
N HIS A 131 8.62 -2.88 -5.03
CA HIS A 131 9.25 -1.76 -5.73
C HIS A 131 10.42 -2.25 -6.59
N GLN A 132 10.67 -1.52 -7.68
CA GLN A 132 11.89 -1.72 -8.47
C GLN A 132 13.09 -1.35 -7.60
N ASP A 133 14.00 -2.30 -7.39
CA ASP A 133 15.21 -2.08 -6.62
C ASP A 133 16.14 -1.08 -7.34
N LEU A 134 16.33 0.07 -6.70
CA LEU A 134 17.18 1.17 -7.14
C LEU A 134 18.43 1.32 -6.26
N SER A 135 18.67 0.41 -5.31
CA SER A 135 19.76 0.48 -4.33
C SER A 135 21.15 0.57 -4.98
N GLY A 136 21.33 0.01 -6.18
CA GLY A 136 22.56 0.09 -6.97
C GLY A 136 22.77 1.41 -7.74
N VAL A 137 21.82 2.34 -7.72
CA VAL A 137 21.89 3.60 -8.50
C VAL A 137 22.44 4.73 -7.64
N SER A 138 23.76 4.95 -7.71
CA SER A 138 24.47 6.02 -7.00
C SER A 138 24.98 7.15 -7.90
N SER A 139 24.95 6.98 -9.23
CA SER A 139 25.47 7.93 -10.22
C SER A 139 24.64 7.93 -11.51
N LEU A 140 24.77 8.97 -12.35
CA LEU A 140 24.13 9.00 -13.68
C LEU A 140 24.60 7.84 -14.57
N ARG A 141 25.85 7.39 -14.41
CA ARG A 141 26.41 6.26 -15.16
C ARG A 141 25.77 4.93 -14.71
N SER A 142 25.65 4.71 -13.40
CA SER A 142 24.99 3.50 -12.87
C SER A 142 23.48 3.53 -13.14
N LEU A 143 22.85 4.71 -13.18
CA LEU A 143 21.46 4.88 -13.61
C LEU A 143 21.30 4.45 -15.07
N GLY A 144 22.17 4.92 -15.98
CA GLY A 144 22.15 4.50 -17.38
C GLY A 144 22.36 2.99 -17.56
N SER A 145 23.27 2.40 -16.79
CA SER A 145 23.49 0.95 -16.77
C SER A 145 22.25 0.19 -16.28
N TRP A 146 21.64 0.66 -15.18
CA TRP A 146 20.44 0.07 -14.61
C TRP A 146 19.24 0.18 -15.56
N VAL A 147 19.02 1.34 -16.21
CA VAL A 147 17.94 1.53 -17.18
C VAL A 147 18.11 0.60 -18.39
N ASN A 148 19.35 0.43 -18.87
CA ASN A 148 19.63 -0.48 -19.98
C ASN A 148 19.43 -1.95 -19.58
N ALA A 149 19.84 -2.34 -18.37
CA ALA A 149 19.63 -3.70 -17.85
C ALA A 149 18.15 -4.01 -17.59
N ASN A 150 17.39 -3.02 -17.12
CA ASN A 150 15.97 -3.16 -16.78
C ASN A 150 15.04 -2.55 -17.83
N LYS A 151 15.49 -2.45 -19.09
CA LYS A 151 14.73 -1.82 -20.18
C LYS A 151 13.37 -2.49 -20.37
N SER A 152 13.28 -3.80 -20.22
CA SER A 152 12.00 -4.51 -20.23
C SER A 152 11.10 -4.07 -19.06
N ALA A 153 11.59 -4.01 -17.82
CA ALA A 153 10.79 -3.61 -16.65
C ALA A 153 10.44 -2.10 -16.61
N VAL A 154 11.27 -1.24 -17.22
CA VAL A 154 11.05 0.21 -17.31
C VAL A 154 10.07 0.56 -18.43
N PHE A 155 10.08 -0.20 -19.54
CA PHE A 155 9.29 0.09 -20.73
C PHE A 155 8.14 -0.92 -20.99
N SER A 156 8.04 -2.03 -20.24
CA SER A 156 6.88 -2.93 -20.31
C SER A 156 5.70 -2.36 -19.53
N LYS A 157 4.57 -2.26 -20.22
CA LYS A 157 3.27 -2.17 -19.56
C LYS A 157 2.89 -3.56 -19.07
N GLY A 158 3.29 -3.92 -17.86
CA GLY A 158 2.74 -5.10 -17.19
C GLY A 158 3.58 -5.57 -16.03
N ASN A 159 3.37 -4.99 -14.84
CA ASN A 159 3.58 -5.77 -13.63
C ASN A 159 2.52 -6.88 -13.66
N GLU A 160 2.94 -8.13 -13.81
CA GLU A 160 2.07 -9.28 -13.59
C GLU A 160 1.52 -9.22 -12.16
N PRO A 161 0.24 -9.59 -11.94
CA PRO A 161 -0.31 -9.60 -10.59
C PRO A 161 0.45 -10.61 -9.74
N PRO A 162 1.01 -10.21 -8.58
CA PRO A 162 1.77 -11.11 -7.72
C PRO A 162 0.87 -12.13 -7.00
N THR A 163 -0.44 -11.90 -6.99
CA THR A 163 -1.43 -12.76 -6.35
C THR A 163 -2.61 -13.04 -7.29
N PRO A 164 -3.36 -14.14 -7.08
CA PRO A 164 -4.57 -14.43 -7.85
C PRO A 164 -5.70 -13.39 -7.66
N ALA A 165 -5.63 -12.57 -6.61
CA ALA A 165 -6.72 -11.68 -6.19
C ALA A 165 -7.18 -10.75 -7.32
N PHE A 166 -6.23 -10.16 -8.03
CA PHE A 166 -6.50 -9.21 -9.10
C PHE A 166 -7.32 -9.85 -10.24
N GLU A 167 -6.86 -11.00 -10.76
CA GLU A 167 -7.52 -11.66 -11.89
C GLU A 167 -8.86 -12.29 -11.47
N ARG A 168 -8.99 -12.81 -10.24
CA ARG A 168 -10.29 -13.28 -9.69
C ARG A 168 -11.32 -12.16 -9.68
N LEU A 169 -10.99 -11.02 -9.08
CA LEU A 169 -11.90 -9.86 -9.00
C LEU A 169 -12.22 -9.28 -10.38
N LYS A 170 -11.24 -9.19 -11.27
CA LYS A 170 -11.44 -8.71 -12.65
C LYS A 170 -12.35 -9.63 -13.45
N THR A 171 -12.20 -10.94 -13.32
CA THR A 171 -13.00 -11.95 -14.03
C THR A 171 -14.49 -11.83 -13.69
N VAL A 172 -14.82 -11.51 -12.45
CA VAL A 172 -16.22 -11.31 -11.99
C VAL A 172 -16.71 -9.87 -12.15
N GLY A 173 -15.91 -8.98 -12.75
CA GLY A 173 -16.27 -7.58 -12.97
C GLY A 173 -16.24 -6.72 -11.71
N LEU A 174 -15.58 -7.15 -10.64
CA LEU A 174 -15.37 -6.35 -9.43
C LEU A 174 -14.12 -5.47 -9.51
N MET A 175 -13.63 -5.17 -10.72
CA MET A 175 -12.53 -4.23 -10.94
C MET A 175 -12.92 -3.18 -12.00
N PRO A 176 -12.54 -1.91 -11.81
CA PRO A 176 -12.78 -0.87 -12.81
C PRO A 176 -11.87 -1.06 -14.04
N SER A 177 -12.17 -0.33 -15.11
CA SER A 177 -11.26 -0.19 -16.26
C SER A 177 -9.94 0.48 -15.85
N TYR A 178 -8.87 0.15 -16.56
CA TYR A 178 -7.54 0.70 -16.31
C TYR A 178 -6.66 0.63 -17.56
N ASP A 179 -5.71 1.57 -17.67
CA ASP A 179 -4.64 1.57 -18.70
C ASP A 179 -3.30 1.09 -18.14
N SER A 180 -3.12 1.25 -16.83
CA SER A 180 -1.91 0.87 -16.09
C SER A 180 -2.27 0.36 -14.70
N ARG A 181 -1.46 -0.55 -14.19
CA ARG A 181 -1.57 -1.15 -12.85
C ARG A 181 -0.21 -1.18 -12.18
N LYS A 182 -0.19 -1.01 -10.85
CA LYS A 182 1.01 -1.09 -10.01
C LYS A 182 0.68 -1.88 -8.75
N PHE A 183 1.64 -2.69 -8.30
CA PHE A 183 1.61 -3.43 -7.05
C PHE A 183 2.85 -3.06 -6.23
N GLU A 184 2.72 -2.89 -4.91
CA GLU A 184 3.81 -2.41 -4.05
C GLU A 184 4.01 -3.30 -2.83
N ASP A 185 3.04 -3.40 -1.94
CA ASP A 185 3.18 -4.15 -0.70
C ASP A 185 2.58 -5.53 -0.82
N LEU A 186 3.37 -6.59 -0.63
CA LEU A 186 2.88 -7.96 -0.56
C LEU A 186 3.07 -8.52 0.85
N ILE A 187 1.98 -8.98 1.47
CA ILE A 187 1.98 -9.77 2.70
C ILE A 187 1.44 -11.15 2.38
N GLU A 188 2.11 -12.19 2.86
CA GLU A 188 1.74 -13.59 2.67
C GLU A 188 1.88 -14.34 3.99
N GLY A 189 1.05 -15.35 4.20
CA GLY A 189 1.11 -16.16 5.41
C GLY A 189 0.03 -17.22 5.48
N VAL A 190 0.01 -17.91 6.62
CA VAL A 190 -1.03 -18.88 6.96
C VAL A 190 -1.66 -18.47 8.29
N ARG A 191 -2.99 -18.40 8.34
CA ARG A 191 -3.75 -18.11 9.55
C ARG A 191 -5.03 -18.94 9.56
N ALA A 192 -5.37 -19.52 10.71
CA ALA A 192 -6.51 -20.45 10.84
C ALA A 192 -6.49 -21.57 9.77
N ASP A 193 -5.31 -22.16 9.55
CA ASP A 193 -5.04 -23.20 8.54
C ASP A 193 -5.33 -22.80 7.08
N ALA A 194 -5.54 -21.52 6.81
CA ALA A 194 -5.72 -20.97 5.48
C ALA A 194 -4.53 -20.13 5.03
N ALA A 195 -4.01 -20.43 3.85
CA ALA A 195 -3.08 -19.54 3.16
C ALA A 195 -3.81 -18.26 2.75
N PHE A 196 -3.17 -17.12 2.95
CA PHE A 196 -3.67 -15.85 2.43
C PHE A 196 -2.54 -15.01 1.82
N THR A 197 -2.95 -14.14 0.91
CA THR A 197 -2.09 -13.11 0.33
C THR A 197 -2.83 -11.78 0.34
N MET A 198 -2.11 -10.71 0.62
CA MET A 198 -2.62 -9.35 0.54
C MET A 198 -1.64 -8.50 -0.24
N VAL A 199 -2.16 -7.74 -1.22
CA VAL A 199 -1.33 -6.83 -2.01
C VAL A 199 -1.93 -5.43 -2.16
N GLU A 200 -1.13 -4.38 -1.99
CA GLU A 200 -1.52 -3.03 -2.38
C GLU A 200 -1.52 -2.89 -3.91
N CYS A 201 -2.64 -2.43 -4.46
CA CYS A 201 -2.86 -2.27 -5.90
C CYS A 201 -3.33 -0.86 -6.23
N LYS A 202 -2.75 -0.28 -7.28
CA LYS A 202 -3.15 1.01 -7.85
C LYS A 202 -3.42 0.89 -9.34
N LEU A 203 -4.62 1.30 -9.76
CA LEU A 203 -5.05 1.31 -11.15
C LEU A 203 -5.24 2.75 -11.63
N THR A 204 -4.70 3.06 -12.81
CA THR A 204 -4.84 4.39 -13.43
C THR A 204 -5.32 4.30 -14.87
N GLU A 205 -6.05 5.31 -15.30
CA GLU A 205 -6.58 5.47 -16.66
C GLU A 205 -6.23 6.86 -17.20
N GLN A 206 -5.89 6.95 -18.47
CA GLN A 206 -5.69 8.20 -19.18
C GLN A 206 -7.04 8.70 -19.70
N GLN A 207 -7.43 9.89 -19.27
CA GLN A 207 -8.67 10.53 -19.68
C GLN A 207 -8.41 11.83 -20.44
N GLY A 208 -9.28 12.15 -21.39
CA GLY A 208 -9.17 13.34 -22.24
C GLY A 208 -8.28 13.12 -23.48
N SER A 209 -8.16 14.17 -24.29
CA SER A 209 -7.40 14.16 -25.54
C SER A 209 -6.48 15.38 -25.67
N GLY A 210 -5.40 15.25 -26.45
CA GLY A 210 -4.44 16.33 -26.70
C GLY A 210 -3.87 16.92 -25.41
N LYS A 211 -3.99 18.25 -25.27
CA LYS A 211 -3.47 19.00 -24.11
C LYS A 211 -4.26 18.77 -22.81
N ASN A 212 -5.46 18.17 -22.89
CA ASN A 212 -6.30 17.88 -21.73
C ASN A 212 -6.17 16.43 -21.25
N ARG A 213 -5.16 15.70 -21.74
CA ARG A 213 -4.88 14.34 -21.29
C ARG A 213 -4.37 14.37 -19.86
N ARG A 214 -5.04 13.64 -18.97
CA ARG A 214 -4.64 13.48 -17.57
C ARG A 214 -4.74 12.02 -17.13
N THR A 215 -3.86 11.63 -16.23
CA THR A 215 -3.92 10.33 -15.56
C THR A 215 -4.83 10.44 -14.34
N VAL A 216 -5.83 9.57 -14.24
CA VAL A 216 -6.79 9.51 -13.14
C VAL A 216 -6.67 8.17 -12.43
N THR A 217 -6.63 8.19 -11.10
CA THR A 217 -6.69 6.97 -10.27
C THR A 217 -8.11 6.41 -10.30
N LYS A 218 -8.23 5.15 -10.72
CA LYS A 218 -9.51 4.41 -10.82
C LYS A 218 -9.75 3.51 -9.62
N PHE A 219 -8.68 2.98 -9.07
CA PHE A 219 -8.67 2.16 -7.87
C PHE A 219 -7.34 2.38 -7.17
N GLN A 220 -7.41 2.44 -5.85
CA GLN A 220 -6.26 2.37 -4.98
C GLN A 220 -6.70 1.68 -3.68
N GLY A 221 -5.95 0.68 -3.25
CA GLY A 221 -6.23 -0.03 -2.01
C GLY A 221 -5.69 -1.46 -2.00
N LEU A 222 -6.26 -2.28 -1.13
CA LEU A 222 -5.78 -3.62 -0.82
C LEU A 222 -6.59 -4.69 -1.55
N LEU A 223 -5.90 -5.70 -2.08
CA LEU A 223 -6.48 -6.92 -2.61
C LEU A 223 -6.08 -8.08 -1.71
N LEU A 224 -7.06 -8.68 -1.04
CA LEU A 224 -6.88 -9.83 -0.15
C LEU A 224 -7.42 -11.09 -0.84
N ASN A 225 -6.69 -12.20 -0.75
CA ASN A 225 -7.13 -13.52 -1.23
C ASN A 225 -6.82 -14.56 -0.15
N ILE A 226 -7.87 -15.17 0.40
CA ILE A 226 -7.81 -16.20 1.44
C ILE A 226 -8.27 -17.52 0.82
N GLU A 227 -7.50 -18.59 1.02
CA GLU A 227 -7.85 -19.95 0.61
C GLU A 227 -8.72 -20.62 1.68
N TYR A 228 -9.94 -20.99 1.31
CA TYR A 228 -10.87 -21.69 2.19
C TYR A 228 -10.56 -23.18 2.24
N PRO A 229 -10.65 -23.83 3.43
CA PRO A 229 -10.47 -25.27 3.55
C PRO A 229 -11.46 -26.09 2.72
N GLU A 230 -12.70 -25.59 2.59
CA GLU A 230 -13.76 -26.24 1.82
C GLU A 230 -14.07 -25.45 0.56
N ARG A 231 -14.29 -26.17 -0.55
CA ARG A 231 -14.71 -25.55 -1.82
C ARG A 231 -16.15 -25.10 -1.74
N PHE A 232 -16.42 -23.91 -2.26
CA PHE A 232 -17.78 -23.41 -2.42
C PHE A 232 -18.51 -24.15 -3.55
N LEU A 233 -19.79 -24.42 -3.33
CA LEU A 233 -20.71 -25.04 -4.27
C LEU A 233 -21.20 -24.04 -5.32
N GLY A 234 -21.32 -22.77 -4.92
CA GLY A 234 -21.74 -21.66 -5.76
C GLY A 234 -20.72 -20.52 -5.81
N ARG A 235 -21.08 -19.51 -6.61
CA ARG A 235 -20.41 -18.21 -6.63
C ARG A 235 -21.24 -17.23 -5.83
N THR A 236 -20.62 -16.53 -4.88
CA THR A 236 -21.25 -15.43 -4.14
C THR A 236 -20.46 -14.14 -4.36
N LEU A 237 -21.10 -13.09 -4.86
CA LEU A 237 -20.54 -11.75 -5.01
C LEU A 237 -21.13 -10.84 -3.93
N LEU A 238 -20.28 -10.02 -3.30
CA LEU A 238 -20.72 -8.93 -2.44
C LEU A 238 -20.07 -7.61 -2.85
N ALA A 239 -20.80 -6.52 -2.66
CA ALA A 239 -20.27 -5.18 -2.78
C ALA A 239 -21.11 -4.18 -1.99
N ARG A 240 -20.50 -3.08 -1.56
CA ARG A 240 -21.23 -1.90 -1.07
C ARG A 240 -22.26 -1.43 -2.11
N ASP A 241 -23.36 -0.87 -1.63
CA ASP A 241 -24.41 -0.36 -2.52
C ASP A 241 -23.86 0.70 -3.50
N GLY A 242 -24.34 0.68 -4.74
CA GLY A 242 -23.85 1.54 -5.84
C GLY A 242 -22.67 1.00 -6.68
N TRP A 243 -22.03 -0.12 -6.30
CA TRP A 243 -20.87 -0.70 -7.02
C TRP A 243 -21.22 -1.71 -8.14
N TRP A 244 -22.51 -1.99 -8.35
CA TRP A 244 -22.97 -3.03 -9.28
C TRP A 244 -22.94 -2.65 -10.75
N SER A 245 -22.49 -1.45 -11.10
CA SER A 245 -22.30 -1.06 -12.50
C SER A 245 -21.23 -1.91 -13.21
N TRP A 246 -20.37 -2.61 -12.46
CA TRP A 246 -19.29 -3.46 -13.00
C TRP A 246 -19.47 -4.97 -12.76
N GLY A 247 -20.23 -5.39 -11.74
CA GLY A 247 -20.36 -6.79 -11.35
C GLY A 247 -21.08 -7.67 -12.38
N ARG A 248 -20.47 -8.80 -12.77
CA ARG A 248 -21.05 -9.78 -13.70
C ARG A 248 -22.04 -10.70 -12.99
N LYS A 249 -23.21 -10.17 -12.69
CA LYS A 249 -24.31 -10.84 -11.95
C LYS A 249 -25.24 -11.71 -12.81
N ASN A 250 -24.92 -11.93 -14.09
CA ASN A 250 -25.78 -12.70 -14.99
C ASN A 250 -25.94 -14.14 -14.49
N GLY A 251 -27.19 -14.60 -14.35
CA GLY A 251 -27.51 -15.93 -13.83
C GLY A 251 -27.44 -16.07 -12.31
N MET A 252 -27.22 -14.97 -11.59
CA MET A 252 -27.18 -14.94 -10.11
C MET A 252 -28.46 -14.31 -9.56
N GLN A 253 -28.87 -14.73 -8.37
CA GLN A 253 -30.02 -14.16 -7.66
C GLN A 253 -29.55 -13.27 -6.52
N GLN A 254 -30.26 -12.18 -6.28
CA GLN A 254 -29.98 -11.33 -5.12
C GLN A 254 -30.34 -12.09 -3.83
N VAL A 255 -29.43 -12.10 -2.87
CA VAL A 255 -29.62 -12.74 -1.56
C VAL A 255 -30.16 -11.69 -0.59
N GLN A 256 -31.29 -11.99 0.03
CA GLN A 256 -31.83 -11.18 1.13
C GLN A 256 -31.05 -11.45 2.41
N LEU A 257 -30.54 -10.39 3.03
CA LEU A 257 -29.78 -10.44 4.28
C LEU A 257 -30.74 -10.34 5.47
N VAL A 258 -30.26 -10.73 6.66
CA VAL A 258 -31.13 -10.89 7.83
C VAL A 258 -31.53 -9.57 8.51
N SER A 259 -30.83 -8.48 8.24
CA SER A 259 -31.13 -7.17 8.80
C SER A 259 -31.07 -6.09 7.73
N LYS A 260 -31.90 -5.06 7.91
CA LYS A 260 -31.98 -3.93 6.98
C LYS A 260 -30.66 -3.16 6.94
N GLU A 261 -29.98 -3.02 8.06
CA GLU A 261 -28.68 -2.34 8.16
C GLU A 261 -27.64 -3.02 7.28
N LEU A 262 -27.66 -4.36 7.21
CA LEU A 262 -26.76 -5.13 6.35
C LEU A 262 -27.16 -5.03 4.87
N GLU A 263 -28.46 -5.00 4.55
CA GLU A 263 -28.94 -4.79 3.17
C GLU A 263 -28.63 -3.38 2.65
N ASP A 264 -28.77 -2.36 3.50
CA ASP A 264 -28.40 -0.98 3.19
C ASP A 264 -26.87 -0.84 3.05
N ALA A 265 -26.12 -1.68 3.78
CA ALA A 265 -24.67 -1.70 3.74
C ALA A 265 -24.12 -2.41 2.49
N PHE A 266 -24.65 -3.58 2.15
CA PHE A 266 -24.16 -4.45 1.10
C PHE A 266 -25.31 -5.04 0.28
N THR A 267 -25.10 -5.11 -1.02
CA THR A 267 -25.89 -6.02 -1.86
C THR A 267 -25.10 -7.32 -2.02
N VAL A 268 -25.81 -8.43 -2.19
CA VAL A 268 -25.21 -9.74 -2.40
C VAL A 268 -25.93 -10.45 -3.53
N TYR A 269 -25.17 -11.03 -4.45
CA TYR A 269 -25.69 -11.92 -5.49
C TYR A 269 -25.05 -13.29 -5.36
N SER A 270 -25.83 -14.36 -5.48
CA SER A 270 -25.31 -15.73 -5.44
C SER A 270 -25.98 -16.65 -6.45
N THR A 271 -25.27 -17.70 -6.87
CA THR A 271 -25.87 -18.86 -7.54
C THR A 271 -26.48 -19.86 -6.55
N ASP A 272 -26.11 -19.78 -5.27
CA ASP A 272 -26.66 -20.57 -4.16
C ASP A 272 -26.99 -19.64 -2.97
N GLN A 273 -28.27 -19.41 -2.73
CA GLN A 273 -28.69 -18.51 -1.64
C GLN A 273 -28.46 -19.10 -0.25
N VAL A 274 -28.46 -20.42 -0.10
CA VAL A 274 -28.29 -21.08 1.20
C VAL A 274 -26.84 -21.02 1.62
N GLU A 275 -25.94 -21.33 0.68
CA GLU A 275 -24.50 -21.18 0.91
C GLU A 275 -24.13 -19.72 1.17
N ALA A 276 -24.64 -18.77 0.39
CA ALA A 276 -24.34 -17.35 0.58
C ALA A 276 -24.71 -16.83 1.98
N ARG A 277 -25.86 -17.22 2.54
CA ARG A 277 -26.26 -16.84 3.91
C ARG A 277 -25.40 -17.51 4.98
N THR A 278 -24.89 -18.71 4.68
CA THR A 278 -23.94 -19.41 5.56
C THR A 278 -22.57 -18.74 5.53
N LEU A 279 -22.13 -18.23 4.37
CA LEU A 279 -20.87 -17.49 4.22
C LEU A 279 -20.96 -16.09 4.85
N LEU A 280 -22.10 -15.41 4.71
CA LEU A 280 -22.31 -14.01 5.08
C LEU A 280 -23.25 -13.89 6.29
N THR A 281 -22.90 -14.59 7.37
CA THR A 281 -23.56 -14.42 8.67
C THR A 281 -23.38 -12.99 9.19
N PRO A 282 -24.27 -12.48 10.07
CA PRO A 282 -24.19 -11.12 10.57
C PRO A 282 -22.83 -10.76 11.17
N ASP A 283 -22.24 -11.67 11.93
CA ASP A 283 -20.94 -11.45 12.57
C ASP A 283 -19.80 -11.31 11.55
N ARG A 284 -19.85 -12.06 10.44
CA ARG A 284 -18.86 -11.97 9.35
C ARG A 284 -19.02 -10.68 8.56
N MET A 285 -20.26 -10.26 8.34
CA MET A 285 -20.56 -8.99 7.68
C MET A 285 -20.09 -7.79 8.52
N GLU A 286 -20.29 -7.81 9.84
CA GLU A 286 -19.79 -6.78 10.74
C GLU A 286 -18.26 -6.68 10.72
N ARG A 287 -17.54 -7.80 10.53
CA ARG A 287 -16.08 -7.78 10.36
C ARG A 287 -15.65 -7.11 9.05
N LEU A 288 -16.36 -7.34 7.95
CA LEU A 288 -16.11 -6.63 6.70
C LEU A 288 -16.32 -5.11 6.88
N ILE A 289 -17.36 -4.72 7.63
CA ILE A 289 -17.62 -3.31 7.96
C ILE A 289 -16.50 -2.74 8.85
N ALA A 290 -16.06 -3.47 9.87
CA ALA A 290 -15.00 -3.04 10.77
C ALA A 290 -13.66 -2.84 10.03
N LEU A 291 -13.31 -3.80 9.16
CA LEU A 291 -12.15 -3.70 8.27
C LEU A 291 -12.22 -2.42 7.43
N GLU A 292 -13.33 -2.23 6.72
CA GLU A 292 -13.50 -1.06 5.84
C GLU A 292 -13.44 0.27 6.60
N ARG A 293 -14.08 0.36 7.78
CA ARG A 293 -14.05 1.56 8.63
C ARG A 293 -12.62 1.93 9.03
N HIS A 294 -11.78 0.95 9.37
CA HIS A 294 -10.39 1.22 9.77
C HIS A 294 -9.58 1.79 8.62
N PHE A 295 -9.69 1.18 7.44
CA PHE A 295 -9.00 1.63 6.23
C PHE A 295 -9.59 2.91 5.62
N LYS A 296 -10.58 3.52 6.29
CA LYS A 296 -11.32 4.74 5.88
C LYS A 296 -11.90 4.62 4.46
N GLY A 297 -12.12 3.38 4.02
CA GLY A 297 -12.73 3.05 2.75
C GLY A 297 -14.25 3.14 2.84
N SER A 298 -14.90 3.22 1.69
CA SER A 298 -16.37 3.12 1.59
C SER A 298 -16.81 2.19 0.46
N LYS A 299 -15.89 1.33 0.00
CA LYS A 299 -16.00 0.60 -1.26
C LYS A 299 -15.40 -0.80 -1.18
N LEU A 300 -15.75 -1.53 -0.11
CA LEU A 300 -15.45 -2.96 -0.04
C LEU A 300 -16.28 -3.76 -1.05
N ARG A 301 -15.62 -4.72 -1.71
CA ARG A 301 -16.26 -5.68 -2.62
C ARG A 301 -15.49 -7.00 -2.63
N GLY A 302 -16.16 -8.10 -2.91
CA GLY A 302 -15.53 -9.40 -2.89
C GLY A 302 -16.32 -10.50 -3.55
N VAL A 303 -15.65 -11.64 -3.69
CA VAL A 303 -16.18 -12.86 -4.27
C VAL A 303 -15.76 -14.05 -3.42
N PHE A 304 -16.72 -14.95 -3.19
CA PHE A 304 -16.49 -16.33 -2.77
C PHE A 304 -16.66 -17.20 -4.02
N GLU A 305 -15.59 -17.85 -4.44
CA GLU A 305 -15.59 -18.76 -5.59
C GLU A 305 -14.42 -19.74 -5.51
N GLU A 306 -14.64 -20.99 -5.91
CA GLU A 306 -13.60 -22.03 -6.05
C GLU A 306 -12.76 -22.28 -4.79
N GLY A 307 -13.34 -22.09 -3.60
CA GLY A 307 -12.61 -22.21 -2.33
C GLY A 307 -11.70 -21.01 -2.04
N HIS A 308 -12.01 -19.82 -2.56
CA HIS A 308 -11.31 -18.59 -2.21
C HIS A 308 -12.26 -17.45 -1.85
N LEU A 309 -11.97 -16.76 -0.76
CA LEU A 309 -12.52 -15.44 -0.47
C LEU A 309 -11.54 -14.40 -1.00
N THR A 310 -11.95 -13.65 -2.02
CA THR A 310 -11.17 -12.56 -2.58
C THR A 310 -11.88 -11.23 -2.33
N ILE A 311 -11.18 -10.27 -1.71
CA ILE A 311 -11.73 -8.95 -1.35
C ILE A 311 -10.87 -7.85 -1.98
N ALA A 312 -11.52 -6.82 -2.50
CA ALA A 312 -10.92 -5.52 -2.74
C ALA A 312 -11.48 -4.50 -1.76
N LEU A 313 -10.56 -3.75 -1.16
CA LEU A 313 -10.86 -2.66 -0.24
C LEU A 313 -10.16 -1.40 -0.74
N GLU A 314 -10.93 -0.40 -1.16
CA GLU A 314 -10.33 0.91 -1.48
C GLU A 314 -9.90 1.60 -0.19
N ALA A 315 -8.65 2.05 -0.19
CA ALA A 315 -8.02 2.76 0.90
C ALA A 315 -6.99 3.72 0.28
N ASP A 316 -6.65 4.78 1.02
CA ASP A 316 -5.48 5.59 0.67
C ASP A 316 -4.18 4.75 0.83
N ASN A 317 -2.99 5.32 0.61
CA ASN A 317 -1.74 4.56 0.80
C ASN A 317 -1.69 3.97 2.22
N GLN A 318 -1.59 2.64 2.30
CA GLN A 318 -1.45 1.91 3.57
C GLN A 318 0.02 1.55 3.79
N PHE A 319 0.38 1.15 5.02
CA PHE A 319 1.75 0.76 5.38
C PHE A 319 2.81 1.85 5.14
N GLU A 320 2.44 3.13 5.29
CA GLU A 320 3.35 4.23 4.96
C GLU A 320 4.56 4.31 5.90
N ALA A 321 5.76 4.24 5.32
CA ALA A 321 7.04 4.56 5.99
C ALA A 321 7.19 6.06 6.36
N GLY A 322 6.09 6.83 6.36
CA GLY A 322 6.10 8.27 6.59
C GLY A 322 6.95 9.04 5.57
N SER A 323 7.33 10.27 5.95
CA SER A 323 8.22 11.10 5.13
C SER A 323 9.67 10.76 5.43
N ILE A 324 10.48 10.55 4.40
CA ILE A 324 11.94 10.38 4.53
C ILE A 324 12.65 11.61 5.11
N PHE A 325 11.95 12.74 5.27
CA PHE A 325 12.48 13.94 5.92
C PHE A 325 12.18 14.01 7.41
N LYS A 326 11.37 13.09 7.95
CA LYS A 326 11.12 12.91 9.38
C LYS A 326 12.02 11.80 9.95
N PRO A 327 12.17 11.70 11.29
CA PRO A 327 12.88 10.59 11.90
C PRO A 327 12.31 9.22 11.49
N LEU A 328 13.18 8.26 11.21
CA LEU A 328 12.78 6.89 10.88
C LEU A 328 12.27 6.10 12.09
N ILE A 329 12.80 6.41 13.29
CA ILE A 329 12.39 5.80 14.56
C ILE A 329 11.04 6.40 14.97
N ASP A 330 9.97 5.66 14.70
CA ASP A 330 8.59 6.09 14.95
C ASP A 330 7.75 4.92 15.48
N PRO A 331 7.59 4.78 16.81
CA PRO A 331 6.81 3.70 17.42
C PRO A 331 5.35 3.69 16.95
N ALA A 332 4.78 4.86 16.66
CA ALA A 332 3.39 4.98 16.23
C ALA A 332 3.17 4.24 14.91
N ARG A 333 4.11 4.36 13.97
CA ARG A 333 4.04 3.68 12.67
C ARG A 333 4.05 2.16 12.81
N TYR A 334 4.95 1.63 13.63
CA TYR A 334 5.03 0.20 13.88
C TYR A 334 3.73 -0.33 14.50
N VAL A 335 3.18 0.39 15.48
CA VAL A 335 1.93 0.03 16.16
C VAL A 335 0.71 0.15 15.25
N GLU A 336 0.68 1.14 14.35
CA GLU A 336 -0.33 1.26 13.31
C GLU A 336 -0.29 0.05 12.37
N THR A 337 0.90 -0.35 11.90
CA THR A 337 1.06 -1.55 11.08
C THR A 337 0.63 -2.83 11.82
N LEU A 338 0.96 -2.99 13.10
CA LEU A 338 0.47 -4.12 13.90
C LEU A 338 -1.07 -4.14 13.99
N THR A 339 -1.69 -2.96 14.07
CA THR A 339 -3.15 -2.84 14.11
C THR A 339 -3.79 -3.26 12.79
N GLU A 340 -3.23 -2.80 11.67
CA GLU A 340 -3.66 -3.17 10.31
C GLU A 340 -3.56 -4.69 10.08
N ILE A 341 -2.42 -5.30 10.44
CA ILE A 341 -2.20 -6.76 10.36
C ILE A 341 -3.18 -7.50 11.26
N GLY A 342 -3.40 -6.99 12.48
CA GLY A 342 -4.37 -7.57 13.42
C GLY A 342 -5.79 -7.62 12.86
N LEU A 343 -6.25 -6.57 12.19
CA LEU A 343 -7.59 -6.55 11.59
C LEU A 343 -7.76 -7.58 10.45
N ILE A 344 -6.69 -7.84 9.71
CA ILE A 344 -6.67 -8.90 8.70
C ILE A 344 -6.78 -10.27 9.38
N CYS A 345 -6.07 -10.47 10.50
CA CYS A 345 -6.20 -11.69 11.29
C CYS A 345 -7.62 -11.87 11.82
N ASP A 346 -8.26 -10.83 12.36
CA ASP A 346 -9.65 -10.90 12.86
C ASP A 346 -10.65 -11.23 11.77
N LEU A 347 -10.41 -10.71 10.56
CA LEU A 347 -11.19 -11.05 9.39
C LEU A 347 -11.04 -12.54 9.07
N ILE A 348 -9.82 -13.03 8.91
CA ILE A 348 -9.54 -14.45 8.58
C ILE A 348 -10.12 -15.37 9.65
N ASP A 349 -9.82 -15.10 10.92
CA ASP A 349 -10.28 -15.89 12.06
C ASP A 349 -11.82 -15.90 12.12
N GLY A 350 -12.47 -14.75 11.92
CA GLY A 350 -13.93 -14.66 11.91
C GLY A 350 -14.64 -15.39 10.77
N PHE A 351 -13.96 -15.53 9.64
CA PHE A 351 -14.49 -16.25 8.48
C PHE A 351 -14.25 -17.76 8.56
N LEU A 352 -13.16 -18.20 9.21
CA LEU A 352 -12.71 -19.60 9.20
C LEU A 352 -12.91 -20.35 10.52
N THR A 353 -12.90 -19.67 11.66
CA THR A 353 -13.13 -20.29 12.96
C THR A 353 -14.59 -20.11 13.38
N ARG A 354 -15.27 -21.20 13.78
CA ARG A 354 -16.67 -21.15 14.25
C ARG A 354 -16.80 -20.60 15.67
N ASP A 355 -15.68 -20.44 16.38
CA ASP A 355 -15.66 -20.02 17.77
C ASP A 355 -15.37 -18.52 17.87
N TRP A 356 -16.43 -17.74 18.03
CA TRP A 356 -16.32 -16.40 18.59
C TRP A 356 -15.64 -16.49 19.96
N TYR A 357 -14.49 -15.84 20.10
CA TYR A 357 -13.89 -15.54 21.40
C TYR A 357 -14.89 -14.69 22.19
N LYS A 358 -15.65 -15.33 23.07
CA LYS A 358 -16.80 -14.76 23.82
C LYS A 358 -16.48 -13.60 24.78
N ASP A 359 -15.24 -13.10 24.82
CA ASP A 359 -14.80 -12.26 25.94
C ASP A 359 -14.45 -10.79 25.59
N LYS A 360 -14.87 -10.23 24.45
CA LYS A 360 -14.52 -8.83 24.10
C LYS A 360 -15.65 -7.99 23.49
N ILE A 361 -16.74 -7.82 24.24
CA ILE A 361 -17.58 -6.60 24.20
C ILE A 361 -17.39 -5.86 25.51
#